data_AF-A0A962VYS6-F1
#
_entry.id   AF-A0A962VYS6-F1
#
_cell.length_a   1.000
_cell.length_b   1.000
_cell.length_c   1.000
_cell.angle_alpha   90.00
_cell.angle_beta   90.00
_cell.angle_gamma   90.00
#
_symmetry.space_group_name_H-M   'P 1'
#
loop_
_entity.id
_entity.type
_entity.pdbx_description
1 polymer ?
#
loop_
_entity_poly.entity_id
_entity_poly.type
_entity_poly.pdbx_seq_one_letter_code
_entity_poly.pdbx_strand_id
1 'polypeptide(L)'
;MRYRISQDHPAVRSVLEEAGPLLPRIHAMLRVIEETVPVQRIWLDTAEGRDVPRTGFADEAPSEVVTVLRILFRNLVQKKGLSPQLARQQLLRTEPFQHYPELIGSLPDTLPPE
;
A
#
# COMPACT_ATOMS: atom_id res chain seq x y z
N MET A 1 11.16 13.25 14.88
CA MET A 1 9.96 13.01 14.05
C MET A 1 9.80 11.50 13.89
N ARG A 2 8.65 10.89 14.21
CA ARG A 2 8.41 9.44 14.00
C ARG A 2 7.52 9.27 12.78
N TYR A 3 7.76 8.26 11.95
CA TYR A 3 6.87 7.94 10.84
C TYR A 3 5.55 7.39 11.38
N ARG A 4 4.45 7.77 10.75
CA ARG A 4 3.12 7.23 11.04
C ARG A 4 2.56 6.57 9.80
N ILE A 5 1.94 5.42 9.99
CA ILE A 5 1.19 4.74 8.96
C ILE A 5 -0.11 5.54 8.78
N SER A 6 -0.35 6.01 7.55
CA SER A 6 -1.59 6.71 7.23
C SER A 6 -2.76 5.74 7.32
N GLN A 7 -3.64 5.94 8.32
CA GLN A 7 -4.86 5.15 8.47
C GLN A 7 -5.92 5.52 7.43
N ASP A 8 -5.82 6.72 6.84
CA ASP A 8 -6.70 7.17 5.76
C ASP A 8 -6.35 6.53 4.41
N HIS A 9 -5.16 5.91 4.30
CA HIS A 9 -4.75 5.23 3.09
C HIS A 9 -5.74 4.10 2.74
N PRO A 10 -6.24 3.99 1.50
CA PRO A 10 -7.30 3.04 1.15
C PRO A 10 -7.00 1.58 1.52
N ALA A 11 -5.73 1.16 1.42
CA ALA A 11 -5.28 -0.19 1.79
C ALA A 11 -5.33 -0.46 3.30
N VAL A 12 -5.04 0.55 4.12
CA VAL A 12 -5.04 0.43 5.58
C VAL A 12 -6.48 0.54 6.08
N ARG A 13 -7.21 1.54 5.59
CA ARG A 13 -8.61 1.79 5.93
C ARG A 13 -9.50 0.59 5.69
N SER A 14 -9.38 -0.08 4.53
CA SER A 14 -10.20 -1.26 4.24
C SER A 14 -10.01 -2.39 5.26
N VAL A 15 -8.77 -2.59 5.73
CA VAL A 15 -8.47 -3.61 6.74
C VAL A 15 -9.02 -3.21 8.11
N LEU A 16 -8.89 -1.93 8.49
CA LEU A 16 -9.42 -1.44 9.76
C LEU A 16 -10.95 -1.52 9.82
N GLU A 17 -11.65 -1.17 8.73
CA GLU A 17 -13.11 -1.24 8.64
C GLU A 17 -13.63 -2.69 8.77
N GLU A 18 -12.86 -3.68 8.31
CA GLU A 18 -13.24 -5.10 8.35
C GLU A 18 -12.73 -5.85 9.60
N ALA A 19 -11.85 -5.23 10.38
CA ALA A 19 -11.12 -5.89 11.47
C ALA A 19 -12.03 -6.44 12.57
N GLY A 20 -13.21 -5.85 12.76
CA GLY A 20 -14.16 -6.24 13.81
C GLY A 20 -13.48 -6.35 15.19
N PRO A 21 -13.58 -7.50 15.89
CA PRO A 21 -12.93 -7.69 17.20
C PRO A 21 -11.40 -7.59 17.18
N LEU A 22 -10.74 -7.71 16.02
CA LEU A 22 -9.28 -7.62 15.89
C LEU A 22 -8.77 -6.18 15.84
N LEU A 23 -9.67 -5.19 15.68
CA LEU A 23 -9.30 -3.78 15.51
C LEU A 23 -8.29 -3.27 16.57
N PRO A 24 -8.47 -3.54 17.89
CA PRO A 24 -7.51 -3.09 18.91
C PRO A 24 -6.12 -3.75 18.75
N ARG A 25 -6.08 -5.01 18.29
CA ARG A 25 -4.82 -5.74 18.06
C ARG A 25 -4.08 -5.21 16.84
N ILE A 26 -4.80 -4.88 15.77
CA ILE A 26 -4.22 -4.27 14.57
C ILE A 26 -3.63 -2.90 14.89
N HIS A 27 -4.36 -2.06 15.65
CA HIS A 27 -3.81 -0.78 16.10
C HIS A 27 -2.55 -0.94 16.95
N ALA A 28 -2.51 -1.93 17.86
CA ALA A 28 -1.31 -2.22 18.65
C ALA A 28 -0.14 -2.64 17.76
N MET A 29 -0.37 -3.49 16.76
CA MET A 29 0.65 -3.90 15.79
C MET A 29 1.19 -2.71 14.98
N LEU A 30 0.29 -1.89 14.40
CA LEU A 30 0.69 -0.69 13.66
C LEU A 30 1.51 0.25 14.54
N ARG A 31 1.13 0.42 15.81
CA ARG A 31 1.88 1.25 16.75
C ARG A 31 3.29 0.71 17.01
N VAL A 32 3.45 -0.60 17.17
CA VAL A 32 4.78 -1.21 17.32
C VAL A 32 5.64 -0.98 16.08
N ILE A 33 5.06 -1.10 14.88
CA ILE A 33 5.78 -0.83 13.62
C ILE A 33 6.24 0.65 13.58
N GLU A 34 5.33 1.60 13.85
CA GLU A 34 5.66 3.03 13.87
C GLU A 34 6.77 3.40 14.88
N GLU A 35 6.83 2.71 16.02
CA GLU A 35 7.83 2.95 17.07
C GLU A 35 9.17 2.24 16.80
N THR A 36 9.19 1.22 15.96
CA THR A 36 10.39 0.42 15.65
C THR A 36 11.11 0.87 14.38
N VAL A 37 10.48 1.70 13.53
CA VAL A 37 11.13 2.28 12.35
C VAL A 37 12.10 3.40 12.78
N PRO A 38 13.41 3.25 12.56
CA PRO A 38 14.41 4.20 13.01
C PRO A 38 14.38 5.49 12.17
N VAL A 39 14.23 6.62 12.85
CA VAL A 39 14.23 7.97 12.24
C VAL A 39 15.62 8.35 11.70
N GLN A 40 16.68 7.93 12.40
CA GLN A 40 18.04 8.41 12.18
C GLN A 40 18.82 7.63 11.10
N ARG A 41 18.38 6.44 10.69
CA ARG A 41 19.05 5.67 9.62
C ARG A 41 18.71 6.12 8.20
N ILE A 42 17.70 6.98 8.05
CA ILE A 42 17.34 7.58 6.76
C ILE A 42 18.18 8.84 6.47
N TRP A 43 18.59 9.57 7.51
CA TRP A 43 19.40 10.79 7.35
C TRP A 43 20.92 10.55 7.40
N LEU A 44 21.38 9.43 7.97
CA LEU A 44 22.82 9.09 7.94
C LEU A 44 23.31 8.85 6.50
N ASP A 45 22.45 8.31 5.63
CA ASP A 45 22.75 8.08 4.22
C ASP A 45 22.74 9.40 3.38
N THR A 46 21.89 10.37 3.72
CA THR A 46 21.83 11.65 2.99
C THR A 46 23.00 12.59 3.29
N ALA A 47 23.61 12.52 4.47
CA ALA A 47 24.80 13.31 4.80
C ALA A 47 26.08 12.80 4.09
N GLU A 48 26.12 11.52 3.71
CA GLU A 48 27.22 10.90 2.95
C GLU A 48 26.97 10.86 1.42
N GLY A 49 25.89 11.49 0.94
CA GLY A 49 25.60 11.62 -0.49
C GLY A 49 25.12 10.34 -1.17
N ARG A 50 24.55 9.39 -0.43
CA ARG A 50 23.89 8.21 -1.02
C ARG A 50 22.41 8.19 -0.67
N ASP A 51 21.61 8.13 -1.73
CA ASP A 51 20.20 7.77 -1.78
C ASP A 51 19.24 8.41 -0.75
N VAL A 52 18.38 9.29 -1.26
CA VAL A 52 17.10 9.60 -0.63
C VAL A 52 16.43 8.27 -0.26
N PRO A 53 15.92 8.07 0.97
CA PRO A 53 15.22 6.84 1.35
C PRO A 53 14.20 6.50 0.27
N ARG A 54 14.45 5.41 -0.44
CA ARG A 54 13.67 4.97 -1.60
C ARG A 54 12.36 4.37 -1.07
N THR A 55 11.31 5.18 -0.99
CA THR A 55 9.99 4.79 -0.48
C THR A 55 9.10 4.23 -1.60
N GLY A 56 8.00 3.56 -1.24
CA GLY A 56 6.96 3.17 -2.20
C GLY A 56 7.34 2.05 -3.16
N PHE A 57 7.96 0.98 -2.67
CA PHE A 57 8.40 -0.21 -3.44
C PHE A 57 9.58 0.02 -4.40
N ALA A 58 10.34 1.10 -4.22
CA ALA A 58 11.40 1.51 -5.15
C ALA A 58 12.55 0.50 -5.35
N ASP A 59 12.78 -0.45 -4.42
CA ASP A 59 13.74 -1.57 -4.57
C ASP A 59 13.06 -2.96 -4.53
N GLU A 60 11.73 -3.02 -4.49
CA GLU A 60 11.02 -4.31 -4.49
C GLU A 60 10.85 -4.85 -5.91
N ALA A 61 10.95 -6.17 -6.05
CA ALA A 61 10.71 -6.82 -7.31
C ALA A 61 9.27 -6.51 -7.80
N PRO A 62 9.06 -6.24 -9.10
CA PRO A 62 7.73 -5.94 -9.64
C PRO A 62 6.65 -6.97 -9.26
N SER A 63 7.03 -8.22 -8.99
CA SER A 63 6.15 -9.30 -8.52
C SER A 63 5.52 -9.05 -7.15
N GLU A 64 6.23 -8.43 -6.21
CA GLU A 64 5.70 -8.12 -4.87
C GLU A 64 4.68 -6.97 -4.96
N VAL A 65 4.99 -5.94 -5.75
CA VAL A 65 4.08 -4.83 -6.06
C VAL A 65 2.79 -5.35 -6.69
N VAL A 66 2.89 -6.25 -7.68
CA VAL A 66 1.73 -6.87 -8.34
C VAL A 66 0.87 -7.63 -7.33
N THR A 67 1.47 -8.33 -6.37
CA THR A 67 0.71 -9.12 -5.37
C THR A 67 -0.16 -8.22 -4.51
N VAL A 68 0.42 -7.14 -3.96
CA VAL A 68 -0.32 -6.15 -3.16
C VAL A 68 -1.39 -5.44 -4.02
N LEU A 69 -1.03 -5.07 -5.25
CA LEU A 69 -1.88 -4.35 -6.18
C LEU A 69 -3.11 -5.18 -6.60
N ARG A 70 -2.95 -6.49 -6.82
CA ARG A 70 -4.09 -7.41 -7.08
C ARG A 70 -5.04 -7.51 -5.90
N ILE A 71 -4.54 -7.59 -4.67
CA ILE A 71 -5.36 -7.68 -3.46
C ILE A 71 -6.23 -6.43 -3.35
N LEU A 72 -5.64 -5.24 -3.55
CA LEU A 72 -6.36 -3.98 -3.52
C LEU A 72 -7.37 -3.85 -4.66
N PHE A 73 -6.99 -4.20 -5.88
CA PHE A 73 -7.91 -4.21 -7.03
C PHE A 73 -9.12 -5.12 -6.77
N ARG A 74 -8.91 -6.33 -6.25
CA ARG A 74 -9.97 -7.26 -5.89
C ARG A 74 -10.90 -6.68 -4.83
N ASN A 75 -10.36 -6.05 -3.79
CA ASN A 75 -11.17 -5.38 -2.76
C ASN A 75 -12.02 -4.24 -3.35
N LEU A 76 -11.47 -3.43 -4.27
CA LEU A 76 -12.23 -2.36 -4.93
C LEU A 76 -13.39 -2.89 -5.75
N VAL A 77 -13.18 -3.97 -6.52
CA VAL A 77 -14.23 -4.54 -7.38
C VAL A 77 -15.24 -5.35 -6.57
N GLN A 78 -14.80 -6.29 -5.73
CA GLN A 78 -15.70 -7.22 -5.04
C GLN A 78 -16.40 -6.61 -3.83
N LYS A 79 -15.71 -5.75 -3.07
CA LYS A 79 -16.27 -5.21 -1.81
C LYS A 79 -16.90 -3.84 -1.98
N LYS A 80 -16.27 -2.94 -2.76
CA LYS A 80 -16.86 -1.62 -3.06
C LYS A 80 -17.80 -1.63 -4.26
N GLY A 81 -17.90 -2.75 -4.98
CA GLY A 81 -18.77 -2.87 -6.16
C GLY A 81 -18.34 -1.99 -7.33
N LEU A 82 -17.09 -1.52 -7.35
CA LEU A 82 -16.58 -0.69 -8.44
C LEU A 82 -16.41 -1.52 -9.71
N SER A 83 -16.62 -0.90 -10.87
CA SER A 83 -16.22 -1.53 -12.11
C SER A 83 -14.69 -1.67 -12.16
N PRO A 84 -14.17 -2.71 -12.83
CA PRO A 84 -12.73 -2.87 -13.09
C PRO A 84 -12.07 -1.58 -13.62
N GLN A 85 -12.74 -0.82 -14.50
CA GLN A 85 -12.19 0.43 -15.02
C GLN A 85 -12.07 1.51 -13.95
N LEU A 86 -13.10 1.67 -13.09
CA LEU A 86 -13.07 2.65 -12.00
C LEU A 86 -12.05 2.27 -10.92
N ALA A 87 -11.90 0.97 -10.64
CA ALA A 87 -10.89 0.48 -9.71
C ALA A 87 -9.46 0.80 -10.19
N ARG A 88 -9.15 0.64 -11.49
CA ARG A 88 -7.86 1.06 -12.07
C ARG A 88 -7.62 2.56 -11.96
N GLN A 89 -8.62 3.39 -12.27
CA GLN A 89 -8.50 4.85 -12.14
C GLN A 89 -8.25 5.29 -10.71
N GLN A 90 -8.84 4.60 -9.73
CA GLN A 90 -8.61 4.88 -8.32
C GLN A 90 -7.19 4.47 -7.89
N LEU A 91 -6.68 3.33 -8.35
CA LEU A 91 -5.31 2.89 -8.08
C LEU A 91 -4.27 3.84 -8.68
N LEU A 92 -4.52 4.39 -9.87
CA LEU A 92 -3.64 5.39 -10.50
C LEU A 92 -3.51 6.70 -9.70
N ARG A 93 -4.41 6.94 -8.74
CA ARG A 93 -4.42 8.14 -7.89
C ARG A 93 -4.09 7.82 -6.43
N THR A 94 -3.69 6.59 -6.14
CA THR A 94 -3.38 6.12 -4.80
C THR A 94 -1.87 5.87 -4.70
N GLU A 95 -1.20 6.51 -3.75
CA GLU A 95 0.22 6.20 -3.49
C GLU A 95 0.39 4.79 -2.92
N PRO A 96 1.54 4.13 -3.13
CA PRO A 96 2.58 4.45 -4.11
C PRO A 96 2.23 4.00 -5.54
N PHE A 97 1.05 3.39 -5.76
CA PHE A 97 0.66 2.74 -7.01
C PHE A 97 0.54 3.68 -8.21
N GLN A 98 0.37 4.98 -7.99
CA GLN A 98 0.46 6.00 -9.04
C GLN A 98 1.78 5.93 -9.84
N HIS A 99 2.86 5.40 -9.24
CA HIS A 99 4.16 5.20 -9.90
C HIS A 99 4.24 3.94 -10.76
N TYR A 100 3.18 3.11 -10.80
CA TYR A 100 3.15 1.81 -11.49
C TYR A 100 1.99 1.69 -12.51
N PRO A 101 1.86 2.63 -13.48
CA PRO A 101 0.75 2.63 -14.43
C PRO A 101 0.73 1.40 -15.34
N GLU A 102 1.90 0.89 -15.73
CA GLU A 102 2.07 -0.33 -16.53
C GLU A 102 1.47 -1.55 -15.82
N LEU A 103 1.75 -1.70 -14.52
CA LEU A 103 1.22 -2.82 -13.72
C LEU A 103 -0.30 -2.71 -13.55
N ILE A 104 -0.82 -1.51 -13.35
CA ILE A 104 -2.27 -1.26 -13.27
C ILE A 104 -2.96 -1.56 -14.62
N GLY A 105 -2.32 -1.22 -15.74
CA GLY A 105 -2.81 -1.53 -17.08
C GLY A 105 -2.89 -3.03 -17.37
N SER A 106 -1.99 -3.82 -16.77
CA SER A 106 -1.97 -5.28 -16.93
C SER A 106 -3.02 -6.04 -16.11
N LEU A 107 -3.77 -5.34 -15.23
CA LEU A 107 -4.81 -5.97 -14.42
C LEU A 107 -5.94 -6.50 -15.30
N PRO A 108 -6.50 -7.69 -15.02
CA PRO A 108 -7.55 -8.28 -15.84
C PRO A 108 -8.87 -7.50 -15.75
N ASP A 109 -9.64 -7.46 -16.85
CA ASP A 109 -11.00 -6.90 -16.85
C ASP A 109 -12.01 -7.80 -16.11
N THR A 110 -11.72 -9.10 -16.03
CA THR A 110 -12.51 -10.09 -15.31
C THR A 110 -11.67 -10.68 -14.18
N LEU A 111 -12.15 -10.58 -12.93
CA LEU A 111 -11.49 -11.25 -11.81
C LEU A 111 -11.66 -12.77 -11.97
N PRO A 112 -10.57 -13.56 -12.03
CA PRO A 112 -10.71 -15.01 -12.03
C PRO A 112 -11.34 -15.47 -10.70
N PRO A 113 -12.24 -16.47 -10.72
CA PRO A 113 -12.62 -17.18 -9.50
C PRO A 113 -11.38 -17.96 -8.97
N GLU A 114 -11.32 -18.13 -7.65
CA GLU A 114 -10.20 -18.79 -6.94
C GLU A 114 -9.86 -20.18 -7.46
#